data_AF-A0A7Y2BVX0-F1
#
_entry.id   AF-A0A7Y2BVX0-F1
#
_cell.length_a   1.000
_cell.length_b   1.000
_cell.length_c   1.000
_cell.angle_alpha   90.00
_cell.angle_beta   90.00
_cell.angle_gamma   90.00
#
_symmetry.space_group_name_H-M   'P 1'
#
loop_
_entity.id
_entity.type
_entity.pdbx_description
1 polymer ?
#
loop_
_entity_poly.entity_id
_entity_poly.type
_entity_poly.pdbx_seq_one_letter_code
_entity_poly.pdbx_strand_id
1 'polypeptide(L)'
;PIDNANVKSCVVTIAEIRADGKKIEGFSKSSLDLLAYQNGRIKNIGNVEVDAKSYTQLELILDHDVQENMMPGCYIEENDGTVHILTESDLTIQLDQNYNVEENGSTEVLLDFDLRKCVAQGNGSSSSEFKLVSETELKSGVRFTSENNRSIKGNCNDALVANDKVIVYAYAKGTYDREKEMRGQGSSNISFFNAVHSAPCDENGDFELHFMNEGEYELYFMAYDREANGSLRLKGSLEVNALSVLSPVAFELTNTANVEINVIATGLIGL
;
A
#
# COMPACT_ATOMS: atom_id res chain seq x y z
N PRO A 1 3.05 0.35 4.30
CA PRO A 1 4.27 0.96 4.90
C PRO A 1 4.64 2.24 4.14
N ILE A 2 5.40 3.17 4.72
CA ILE A 2 5.94 4.35 4.02
C ILE A 2 7.47 4.37 4.11
N ASP A 3 8.14 4.93 3.10
CA ASP A 3 9.60 4.89 2.93
C ASP A 3 10.37 5.99 3.65
N ASN A 4 9.81 6.46 4.74
CA ASN A 4 10.49 7.37 5.64
C ASN A 4 10.05 7.10 7.07
N ALA A 5 11.00 6.77 7.93
CA ALA A 5 10.73 6.42 9.32
C ALA A 5 10.48 7.62 10.25
N ASN A 6 10.69 8.83 9.75
CA ASN A 6 10.29 10.05 10.44
C ASN A 6 8.80 10.35 10.27
N VAL A 7 8.11 9.68 9.34
CA VAL A 7 6.67 9.84 9.17
C VAL A 7 5.92 9.22 10.34
N LYS A 8 5.10 10.04 10.99
CA LYS A 8 4.24 9.69 12.11
C LYS A 8 2.82 9.36 11.66
N SER A 9 2.25 10.16 10.76
CA SER A 9 0.90 9.96 10.22
C SER A 9 0.86 10.22 8.71
N CYS A 10 -0.04 9.52 8.03
CA CYS A 10 -0.35 9.76 6.62
C CYS A 10 -1.87 9.87 6.50
N VAL A 11 -2.37 11.10 6.52
CA VAL A 11 -3.80 11.38 6.55
C VAL A 11 -4.32 11.66 5.15
N VAL A 12 -5.40 10.99 4.80
CA VAL A 12 -6.17 11.23 3.58
C VAL A 12 -7.60 11.57 3.97
N THR A 13 -8.12 12.63 3.36
CA THR A 13 -9.53 13.01 3.50
C THR A 13 -10.26 12.72 2.20
N ILE A 14 -11.31 11.91 2.29
CA ILE A 14 -12.20 11.60 1.17
C ILE A 14 -13.39 12.56 1.25
N ALA A 15 -13.50 13.46 0.28
CA ALA A 15 -14.59 14.43 0.19
C ALA A 15 -15.87 13.83 -0.38
N GLU A 16 -15.72 12.97 -1.39
CA GLU A 16 -16.83 12.39 -2.15
C GLU A 16 -16.45 11.00 -2.66
N ILE A 17 -17.45 10.12 -2.74
CA ILE A 17 -17.35 8.83 -3.40
C ILE A 17 -18.30 8.82 -4.61
N ARG A 18 -17.83 8.30 -5.73
CA ARG A 18 -18.68 8.03 -6.91
C ARG A 18 -18.64 6.56 -7.28
N ALA A 19 -19.74 6.11 -7.88
CA ALA A 19 -19.84 4.82 -8.51
C ALA A 19 -20.31 4.99 -9.96
N ASP A 20 -19.54 4.45 -10.91
CA ASP A 20 -19.73 4.66 -12.36
C ASP A 20 -19.96 6.15 -12.75
N GLY A 21 -19.12 7.06 -12.25
CA GLY A 21 -19.20 8.50 -12.52
C GLY A 21 -20.32 9.26 -11.79
N LYS A 22 -21.14 8.58 -10.96
CA LYS A 22 -22.22 9.21 -10.20
C LYS A 22 -21.88 9.30 -8.72
N LYS A 23 -22.03 10.50 -8.16
CA LYS A 23 -21.94 10.73 -6.71
C LYS A 23 -22.85 9.77 -5.94
N ILE A 24 -22.31 9.15 -4.91
CA ILE A 24 -23.08 8.40 -3.93
C ILE A 24 -23.60 9.37 -2.87
N GLU A 25 -24.93 9.53 -2.84
CA GLU A 25 -25.58 10.40 -1.85
C GLU A 25 -25.49 9.79 -0.44
N GLY A 26 -25.49 10.65 0.57
CA GLY A 26 -25.42 10.23 1.98
C GLY A 26 -24.01 9.93 2.51
N PHE A 27 -22.98 9.89 1.65
CA PHE A 27 -21.60 9.83 2.12
C PHE A 27 -21.21 11.15 2.83
N SER A 28 -20.57 11.02 4.00
CA SER A 28 -20.02 12.16 4.73
C SER A 28 -18.51 12.22 4.55
N LYS A 29 -17.99 13.42 4.25
CA LYS A 29 -16.55 13.68 4.17
C LYS A 29 -15.85 13.10 5.40
N SER A 30 -14.79 12.32 5.15
CA SER A 30 -14.14 11.50 6.18
C SER A 30 -12.62 11.56 6.04
N SER A 31 -11.93 11.80 7.16
CA SER A 31 -10.47 11.81 7.25
C SER A 31 -9.98 10.56 7.98
N LEU A 32 -8.93 9.95 7.46
CA LEU A 32 -8.32 8.75 8.04
C LEU A 32 -6.79 8.83 8.00
N ASP A 33 -6.15 8.49 9.12
CA ASP A 33 -4.72 8.20 9.15
C ASP A 33 -4.48 6.76 8.69
N LEU A 34 -3.94 6.62 7.47
CA LEU A 34 -3.68 5.31 6.85
C LEU A 34 -2.64 4.50 7.61
N LEU A 35 -1.72 5.14 8.36
CA LEU A 35 -0.72 4.43 9.15
C LEU A 35 -1.32 3.78 10.41
N ALA A 36 -2.49 4.21 10.87
CA ALA A 36 -3.19 3.59 11.99
C ALA A 36 -3.83 2.22 11.62
N TYR A 37 -4.01 1.96 10.32
CA TYR A 37 -4.75 0.81 9.79
C TYR A 37 -3.84 -0.17 9.03
N GLN A 38 -2.80 -0.64 9.72
CA GLN A 38 -1.89 -1.67 9.23
C GLN A 38 -2.19 -3.03 9.86
N ASN A 39 -1.58 -4.10 9.33
CA ASN A 39 -1.66 -5.46 9.86
C ASN A 39 -3.11 -5.97 9.99
N GLY A 40 -3.88 -5.81 8.90
CA GLY A 40 -5.26 -6.31 8.81
C GLY A 40 -6.29 -5.46 9.57
N ARG A 41 -5.90 -4.33 10.16
CA ARG A 41 -6.85 -3.39 10.78
C ARG A 41 -7.62 -2.62 9.72
N ILE A 42 -8.94 -2.54 9.89
CA ILE A 42 -9.86 -1.85 8.96
C ILE A 42 -10.59 -0.74 9.70
N LYS A 43 -10.89 0.35 8.99
CA LYS A 43 -11.81 1.40 9.42
C LYS A 43 -13.00 1.46 8.48
N ASN A 44 -14.21 1.29 9.01
CA ASN A 44 -15.42 1.64 8.28
C ASN A 44 -15.52 3.19 8.23
N ILE A 45 -15.67 3.72 7.02
CA ILE A 45 -15.75 5.16 6.73
C ILE A 45 -17.17 5.63 6.37
N GLY A 46 -18.15 4.72 6.33
CA GLY A 46 -19.53 5.03 6.02
C GLY A 46 -20.31 3.80 5.55
N ASN A 47 -21.63 3.89 5.67
CA ASN A 47 -22.58 2.98 5.03
C ASN A 47 -23.52 3.86 4.20
N VAL A 48 -23.70 3.52 2.94
CA VAL A 48 -24.43 4.33 1.96
C VAL A 48 -25.42 3.45 1.20
N GLU A 49 -26.57 4.01 0.87
CA GLU A 49 -27.59 3.34 0.06
C GLU A 49 -27.33 3.65 -1.42
N VAL A 50 -27.34 2.60 -2.24
CA VAL A 50 -27.16 2.70 -3.70
C VAL A 50 -28.14 1.75 -4.40
N ASP A 51 -28.38 1.99 -5.69
CA ASP A 51 -29.25 1.14 -6.50
C ASP A 51 -28.72 -0.32 -6.57
N ALA A 52 -29.63 -1.29 -6.56
CA ALA A 52 -29.27 -2.69 -6.79
C ALA A 52 -28.92 -2.91 -8.27
N LYS A 53 -27.61 -3.04 -8.56
CA LYS A 53 -27.06 -3.31 -9.89
C LYS A 53 -25.59 -3.72 -9.82
N SER A 54 -25.03 -4.07 -10.97
CA SER A 54 -23.59 -4.17 -11.17
C SER A 54 -22.96 -2.79 -11.38
N TYR A 55 -21.84 -2.56 -10.71
CA TYR A 55 -20.96 -1.42 -10.85
C TYR A 55 -19.62 -1.89 -11.40
N THR A 56 -18.92 -1.00 -12.10
CA THR A 56 -17.64 -1.30 -12.76
C THR A 56 -16.51 -0.39 -12.31
N GLN A 57 -16.87 0.68 -11.59
CA GLN A 57 -15.94 1.71 -11.18
C GLN A 57 -16.35 2.32 -9.85
N LEU A 58 -15.35 2.52 -8.99
CA LEU A 58 -15.42 3.31 -7.77
C LEU A 58 -14.41 4.46 -7.87
N GLU A 59 -14.83 5.68 -7.53
CA GLU A 59 -13.96 6.85 -7.48
C GLU A 59 -13.96 7.45 -6.08
N LEU A 60 -12.77 7.77 -5.56
CA LEU A 60 -12.60 8.57 -4.34
C LEU A 60 -12.06 9.93 -4.73
N ILE A 61 -12.80 10.99 -4.40
CA ILE A 61 -12.33 12.37 -4.59
C ILE A 61 -11.69 12.80 -3.29
N LEU A 62 -10.39 13.06 -3.36
CA LEU A 62 -9.60 13.49 -2.21
C LEU A 62 -9.74 14.99 -2.00
N ASP A 63 -9.89 15.36 -0.73
CA ASP A 63 -9.95 16.74 -0.29
C ASP A 63 -8.54 17.35 -0.23
N HIS A 64 -8.39 18.52 -0.83
CA HIS A 64 -7.15 19.31 -0.75
C HIS A 64 -7.30 20.54 0.13
N ASP A 65 -8.53 20.88 0.53
CA ASP A 65 -8.81 22.10 1.28
C ASP A 65 -8.04 22.12 2.60
N VAL A 66 -7.44 23.27 2.90
CA VAL A 66 -6.94 23.57 4.25
C VAL A 66 -8.11 24.15 5.02
N GLN A 67 -8.61 23.42 6.02
CA GLN A 67 -9.61 23.99 6.92
C GLN A 67 -9.00 25.22 7.62
N GLU A 68 -9.78 26.28 7.79
CA GLU A 68 -9.32 27.50 8.44
C GLU A 68 -8.79 27.18 9.86
N ASN A 69 -7.48 27.36 10.09
CA ASN A 69 -6.74 26.98 11.31
C ASN A 69 -6.62 25.48 11.64
N MET A 70 -6.80 24.58 10.67
CA MET A 70 -6.66 23.13 10.85
C MET A 70 -5.87 22.49 9.69
N MET A 71 -5.36 21.27 9.93
CA MET A 71 -4.47 20.54 9.03
C MET A 71 -5.06 20.40 7.60
N PRO A 72 -4.23 20.30 6.55
CA PRO A 72 -4.69 20.11 5.16
C PRO A 72 -5.59 18.88 5.00
N GLY A 73 -6.40 18.82 3.94
CA GLY A 73 -7.24 17.66 3.65
C GLY A 73 -6.45 16.36 3.53
N CYS A 74 -5.33 16.37 2.81
CA CYS A 74 -4.39 15.25 2.78
C CYS A 74 -2.98 15.72 3.17
N TYR A 75 -2.35 15.04 4.12
CA TYR A 75 -1.04 15.43 4.63
C TYR A 75 -0.24 14.26 5.21
N ILE A 76 1.07 14.49 5.33
CA ILE A 76 1.97 13.73 6.19
C ILE A 76 2.35 14.59 7.39
N GLU A 77 2.34 14.01 8.58
CA GLU A 77 2.96 14.59 9.77
C GLU A 77 4.20 13.78 10.11
N GLU A 78 5.31 14.45 10.36
CA GLU A 78 6.52 13.83 10.88
C GLU A 78 6.53 13.75 12.41
N ASN A 79 7.47 12.98 12.97
CA ASN A 79 7.64 12.82 14.41
C ASN A 79 7.96 14.12 15.15
N ASP A 80 8.52 15.12 14.47
CA ASP A 80 8.81 16.45 15.02
C ASP A 80 7.63 17.44 14.91
N GLY A 81 6.51 17.01 14.30
CA GLY A 81 5.31 17.81 14.07
C GLY A 81 5.31 18.58 12.75
N THR A 82 6.34 18.44 11.90
CA THR A 82 6.34 19.00 10.55
C THR A 82 5.20 18.43 9.73
N VAL A 83 4.45 19.29 9.03
CA VAL A 83 3.31 18.90 8.20
C VAL A 83 3.63 19.16 6.73
N HIS A 84 3.46 18.14 5.90
CA HIS A 84 3.61 18.20 4.45
C HIS A 84 2.25 18.02 3.78
N ILE A 85 1.84 18.99 2.98
CA ILE A 85 0.64 18.90 2.15
C ILE A 85 0.89 17.85 1.06
N LEU A 86 -0.04 16.90 0.91
CA LEU A 86 0.09 15.81 -0.05
C LEU A 86 -0.53 16.11 -1.42
N THR A 87 -1.54 16.97 -1.47
CA THR A 87 -2.16 17.45 -2.72
C THR A 87 -2.57 18.90 -2.60
N GLU A 88 -2.37 19.67 -3.66
CA GLU A 88 -2.73 21.10 -3.74
C GLU A 88 -4.00 21.35 -4.58
N SER A 89 -4.58 20.29 -5.15
CA SER A 89 -5.85 20.32 -5.89
C SER A 89 -6.64 19.05 -5.62
N ASP A 90 -7.92 19.04 -6.02
CA ASP A 90 -8.70 17.81 -6.03
C ASP A 90 -7.98 16.74 -6.84
N LEU A 91 -7.97 15.53 -6.30
CA LEU A 91 -7.32 14.37 -6.89
C LEU A 91 -8.30 13.20 -6.83
N THR A 92 -8.47 12.49 -7.94
CA THR A 92 -9.39 11.35 -8.00
C THR A 92 -8.62 10.04 -8.01
N ILE A 93 -8.91 9.15 -7.06
CA ILE A 93 -8.49 7.75 -7.12
C ILE A 93 -9.58 6.98 -7.84
N GLN A 94 -9.30 6.55 -9.08
CA GLN A 94 -10.22 5.74 -9.87
C GLN A 94 -9.84 4.26 -9.79
N LEU A 95 -10.79 3.44 -9.35
CA LEU A 95 -10.65 1.99 -9.22
C LEU A 95 -11.62 1.29 -10.16
N ASP A 96 -11.09 0.67 -11.20
CA ASP A 96 -11.89 -0.08 -12.18
C ASP A 96 -12.02 -1.53 -11.69
N GLN A 97 -13.07 -1.82 -10.92
CA GLN A 97 -13.39 -3.14 -10.39
C GLN A 97 -14.89 -3.40 -10.47
N ASN A 98 -15.25 -4.65 -10.82
CA ASN A 98 -16.64 -5.07 -10.88
C ASN A 98 -17.12 -5.49 -9.49
N TYR A 99 -18.27 -4.97 -9.07
CA TYR A 99 -18.96 -5.41 -7.86
C TYR A 99 -20.47 -5.27 -8.03
N ASN A 100 -21.23 -6.12 -7.34
CA ASN A 100 -22.68 -6.16 -7.42
C ASN A 100 -23.29 -5.70 -6.10
N VAL A 101 -24.40 -4.97 -6.18
CA VAL A 101 -25.29 -4.70 -5.04
C VAL A 101 -26.61 -5.39 -5.35
N GLU A 102 -26.99 -6.35 -4.52
CA GLU A 102 -28.24 -7.08 -4.65
C GLU A 102 -29.41 -6.32 -4.02
N GLU A 103 -30.64 -6.60 -4.46
CA GLU A 103 -31.84 -6.01 -3.86
C GLU A 103 -31.96 -6.42 -2.38
N ASN A 104 -32.10 -5.44 -1.49
CA ASN A 104 -32.08 -5.63 -0.03
C ASN A 104 -30.79 -6.29 0.50
N GLY A 105 -29.71 -6.27 -0.29
CA GLY A 105 -28.39 -6.77 0.08
C GLY A 105 -27.45 -5.67 0.55
N SER A 106 -26.30 -6.10 1.09
CA SER A 106 -25.17 -5.23 1.42
C SER A 106 -23.91 -5.76 0.78
N THR A 107 -23.13 -4.88 0.18
CA THR A 107 -21.83 -5.21 -0.41
C THR A 107 -20.74 -4.48 0.35
N GLU A 108 -19.84 -5.23 0.97
CA GLU A 108 -18.66 -4.65 1.62
C GLU A 108 -17.57 -4.41 0.59
N VAL A 109 -17.03 -3.19 0.61
CA VAL A 109 -15.89 -2.78 -0.21
C VAL A 109 -14.76 -2.38 0.72
N LEU A 110 -13.61 -3.02 0.57
CA LEU A 110 -12.38 -2.69 1.28
C LEU A 110 -11.38 -2.08 0.31
N LEU A 111 -10.81 -0.95 0.72
CA LEU A 111 -9.78 -0.22 -0.02
C LEU A 111 -8.48 -0.28 0.77
N ASP A 112 -7.45 -0.84 0.17
CA ASP A 112 -6.14 -1.04 0.80
C ASP A 112 -5.08 -0.20 0.08
N PHE A 113 -4.42 0.68 0.82
CA PHE A 113 -3.48 1.66 0.29
C PHE A 113 -2.04 1.20 0.52
N ASP A 114 -1.33 0.89 -0.56
CA ASP A 114 0.12 0.75 -0.53
C ASP A 114 0.77 2.15 -0.57
N LEU A 115 1.01 2.69 0.63
CA LEU A 115 1.60 4.03 0.79
C LEU A 115 2.97 4.18 0.12
N ARG A 116 3.75 3.11 -0.10
CA ARG A 116 5.03 3.20 -0.84
C ARG A 116 4.82 3.56 -2.31
N LYS A 117 3.62 3.28 -2.83
CA LYS A 117 3.22 3.59 -4.21
C LYS A 117 2.37 4.84 -4.30
N CYS A 118 1.58 5.12 -3.26
CA CYS A 118 0.70 6.29 -3.25
C CYS A 118 1.44 7.58 -2.94
N VAL A 119 2.53 7.53 -2.17
CA VAL A 119 3.29 8.72 -1.74
C VAL A 119 4.69 8.69 -2.33
N ALA A 120 5.05 9.73 -3.07
CA ALA A 120 6.40 9.97 -3.51
C ALA A 120 7.12 10.94 -2.57
N GLN A 121 8.40 10.67 -2.31
CA GLN A 121 9.30 11.59 -1.63
C GLN A 121 10.13 12.33 -2.69
N GLY A 122 10.19 13.66 -2.61
CA GLY A 122 11.00 14.49 -3.49
C GLY A 122 12.49 14.48 -3.10
N ASN A 123 13.34 14.90 -4.03
CA ASN A 123 14.80 15.02 -3.81
C ASN A 123 15.22 16.39 -3.23
N GLY A 124 14.31 17.09 -2.55
CA GLY A 124 14.56 18.33 -1.80
C GLY A 124 14.31 19.67 -2.53
N SER A 125 14.05 20.70 -1.71
CA SER A 125 13.94 22.16 -1.97
C SER A 125 12.61 22.77 -2.46
N SER A 126 11.50 22.03 -2.48
CA SER A 126 10.14 22.61 -2.61
C SER A 126 9.32 22.32 -1.35
N SER A 127 8.29 23.13 -1.10
CA SER A 127 7.52 23.24 0.15
C SER A 127 6.83 21.97 0.66
N SER A 128 6.83 20.86 -0.08
CA SER A 128 6.51 19.54 0.48
C SER A 128 7.54 18.50 0.03
N GLU A 129 8.18 17.85 1.00
CA GLU A 129 9.07 16.70 0.78
C GLU A 129 8.28 15.48 0.32
N PHE A 130 6.98 15.44 0.59
CA PHE A 130 6.07 14.38 0.20
C PHE A 130 4.95 14.91 -0.69
N LYS A 131 4.49 14.06 -1.62
CA LYS A 131 3.32 14.31 -2.45
C LYS A 131 2.61 13.00 -2.76
N LEU A 132 1.31 13.05 -3.02
CA LEU A 132 0.65 11.93 -3.70
C LEU A 132 1.19 11.81 -5.13
N VAL A 133 1.28 10.57 -5.59
CA VAL A 133 1.62 10.27 -6.99
C VAL A 133 0.48 10.69 -7.93
N SER A 134 0.70 10.63 -9.24
CA SER A 134 -0.34 10.98 -10.21
C SER A 134 -1.58 10.08 -10.08
N GLU A 135 -2.75 10.54 -10.57
CA GLU A 135 -4.00 9.73 -10.55
C GLU A 135 -3.82 8.36 -11.20
N THR A 136 -3.04 8.29 -12.29
CA THR A 136 -2.73 7.02 -12.97
C THR A 136 -1.89 6.09 -12.10
N GLU A 137 -0.94 6.62 -11.34
CA GLU A 137 -0.10 5.85 -10.42
C GLU A 137 -0.88 5.42 -9.16
N LEU A 138 -1.80 6.27 -8.66
CA LEU A 138 -2.65 5.96 -7.50
C LEU A 138 -3.54 4.73 -7.73
N LYS A 139 -4.03 4.53 -8.95
CA LYS A 139 -4.77 3.32 -9.31
C LYS A 139 -3.98 2.02 -9.03
N SER A 140 -2.66 2.08 -9.14
CA SER A 140 -1.77 0.93 -8.86
C SER A 140 -1.32 0.87 -7.40
N GLY A 141 -1.53 1.95 -6.64
CA GLY A 141 -1.24 2.05 -5.22
C GLY A 141 -2.43 1.69 -4.31
N VAL A 142 -3.66 1.69 -4.83
CA VAL A 142 -4.86 1.37 -4.07
C VAL A 142 -5.51 0.10 -4.62
N ARG A 143 -5.63 -0.92 -3.77
CA ARG A 143 -6.34 -2.15 -4.09
C ARG A 143 -7.77 -2.08 -3.60
N PHE A 144 -8.68 -2.54 -4.45
CA PHE A 144 -10.05 -2.83 -4.08
C PHE A 144 -10.17 -4.33 -3.83
N THR A 145 -10.83 -4.71 -2.75
CA THR A 145 -11.15 -6.09 -2.43
C THR A 145 -12.53 -6.18 -1.76
N SER A 146 -13.28 -7.21 -2.10
CA SER A 146 -14.52 -7.59 -1.39
C SER A 146 -14.28 -8.76 -0.42
N GLU A 147 -13.04 -9.25 -0.32
CA GLU A 147 -12.68 -10.44 0.43
C GLU A 147 -11.55 -10.11 1.41
N ASN A 148 -11.89 -10.00 2.69
CA ASN A 148 -11.00 -9.49 3.73
C ASN A 148 -10.32 -10.58 4.59
N ASN A 149 -10.50 -11.86 4.24
CA ASN A 149 -10.14 -12.98 5.10
C ASN A 149 -8.84 -13.70 4.71
N ARG A 150 -8.18 -13.28 3.62
CA ARG A 150 -6.95 -13.92 3.13
C ARG A 150 -5.69 -13.19 3.55
N SER A 151 -4.74 -13.91 4.15
CA SER A 151 -3.44 -13.35 4.51
C SER A 151 -2.27 -14.29 4.25
N ILE A 152 -1.10 -13.71 4.00
CA ILE A 152 0.18 -14.40 4.03
C ILE A 152 0.92 -13.87 5.25
N LYS A 153 1.31 -14.77 6.13
CA LYS A 153 2.13 -14.46 7.30
C LYS A 153 3.43 -15.23 7.24
N GLY A 154 4.44 -14.74 7.93
CA GLY A 154 5.72 -15.43 7.89
C GLY A 154 6.79 -14.73 8.67
N ASN A 155 7.95 -15.38 8.70
CA ASN A 155 9.16 -14.85 9.29
C ASN A 155 10.29 -14.85 8.27
N CYS A 156 11.00 -13.73 8.16
CA CYS A 156 12.26 -13.62 7.47
C CYS A 156 13.39 -13.61 8.52
N ASN A 157 14.00 -14.77 8.75
CA ASN A 157 15.16 -14.85 9.61
C ASN A 157 16.38 -14.31 8.86
N ASP A 158 16.76 -13.09 9.20
CA ASP A 158 17.85 -12.36 8.57
C ASP A 158 18.97 -12.06 9.57
N ALA A 159 19.92 -12.98 9.67
CA ALA A 159 21.14 -12.77 10.43
C ALA A 159 22.22 -11.97 9.65
N LEU A 160 21.97 -11.64 8.38
CA LEU A 160 22.96 -11.07 7.48
C LEU A 160 22.94 -9.54 7.50
N VAL A 161 21.77 -8.93 7.68
CA VAL A 161 21.60 -7.48 7.66
C VAL A 161 20.89 -6.94 8.90
N ALA A 162 21.43 -7.26 10.08
CA ALA A 162 20.85 -7.00 11.40
C ALA A 162 20.34 -5.57 11.71
N ASN A 163 20.68 -4.56 10.89
CA ASN A 163 20.22 -3.18 11.06
C ASN A 163 19.43 -2.64 9.87
N ASP A 164 19.26 -3.42 8.81
CA ASP A 164 18.56 -2.99 7.60
C ASP A 164 17.05 -3.18 7.79
N LYS A 165 16.26 -2.29 7.18
CA LYS A 165 14.83 -2.51 7.09
C LYS A 165 14.57 -3.52 5.97
N VAL A 166 13.99 -4.67 6.31
CA VAL A 166 13.55 -5.64 5.32
C VAL A 166 12.08 -5.39 4.95
N ILE A 167 11.80 -5.42 3.66
CA ILE A 167 10.46 -5.26 3.10
C ILE A 167 10.21 -6.45 2.19
N VAL A 168 9.09 -7.13 2.44
CA VAL A 168 8.60 -8.20 1.56
C VAL A 168 7.67 -7.61 0.51
N TYR A 169 7.83 -8.06 -0.72
CA TYR A 169 6.96 -7.76 -1.85
C TYR A 169 6.38 -9.04 -2.42
N ALA A 170 5.05 -9.08 -2.56
CA ALA A 170 4.36 -10.12 -3.27
C ALA A 170 4.16 -9.72 -4.73
N TYR A 171 4.46 -10.62 -5.65
CA TYR A 171 4.20 -10.50 -7.08
C TYR A 171 3.30 -11.64 -7.52
N ALA A 172 2.48 -11.42 -8.55
CA ALA A 172 1.91 -12.55 -9.26
C ALA A 172 3.06 -13.40 -9.84
N LYS A 173 2.90 -14.72 -9.80
CA LYS A 173 3.96 -15.64 -10.19
C LYS A 173 4.48 -15.36 -11.60
N GLY A 174 5.80 -15.24 -11.73
CA GLY A 174 6.49 -14.98 -12.99
C GLY A 174 6.41 -13.54 -13.51
N THR A 175 5.84 -12.60 -12.74
CA THR A 175 5.76 -11.19 -13.17
C THR A 175 6.86 -10.30 -12.63
N TYR A 176 7.62 -10.76 -11.62
CA TYR A 176 8.73 -9.99 -11.08
C TYR A 176 9.88 -9.85 -12.10
N ASP A 177 10.28 -8.60 -12.34
CA ASP A 177 11.43 -8.25 -13.17
C ASP A 177 12.37 -7.35 -12.37
N ARG A 178 13.44 -7.94 -11.82
CA ARG A 178 14.39 -7.23 -10.96
C ARG A 178 14.89 -5.91 -11.55
N GLU A 179 15.26 -5.92 -12.83
CA GLU A 179 15.84 -4.75 -13.50
C GLU A 179 14.83 -3.60 -13.65
N LYS A 180 13.54 -3.93 -13.75
CA LYS A 180 12.47 -2.92 -13.80
C LYS A 180 12.05 -2.49 -12.40
N GLU A 181 11.86 -3.42 -11.47
CA GLU A 181 11.31 -3.13 -10.15
C GLU A 181 12.27 -2.33 -9.28
N MET A 182 13.58 -2.52 -9.43
CA MET A 182 14.58 -1.80 -8.64
C MET A 182 14.91 -0.40 -9.19
N ARG A 183 14.27 -0.02 -10.29
CA ARG A 183 14.36 1.33 -10.87
C ARG A 183 13.04 2.05 -10.63
N GLY A 184 13.12 3.38 -10.45
CA GLY A 184 11.91 4.17 -10.33
C GLY A 184 11.12 4.17 -11.64
N GLN A 185 9.81 3.95 -11.52
CA GLN A 185 8.86 3.88 -12.62
C GLN A 185 7.85 5.02 -12.52
N GLY A 186 7.30 5.41 -13.67
CA GLY A 186 6.33 6.50 -13.76
C GLY A 186 6.92 7.89 -13.52
N SER A 187 6.06 8.91 -13.52
CA SER A 187 6.45 10.30 -13.25
C SER A 187 6.89 10.52 -11.81
N SER A 188 6.49 9.64 -10.91
CA SER A 188 6.78 9.72 -9.48
C SER A 188 8.01 8.89 -9.06
N ASN A 189 8.67 8.22 -10.02
CA ASN A 189 9.92 7.46 -9.80
C ASN A 189 9.78 6.37 -8.72
N ILE A 190 8.64 5.67 -8.70
CA ILE A 190 8.30 4.65 -7.71
C ILE A 190 8.98 3.32 -8.05
N SER A 191 9.72 2.76 -7.10
CA SER A 191 10.29 1.40 -7.22
C SER A 191 9.26 0.36 -6.79
N PHE A 192 9.42 -0.88 -7.26
CA PHE A 192 8.52 -2.01 -6.99
C PHE A 192 7.06 -1.73 -7.38
N PHE A 193 6.87 -0.93 -8.44
CA PHE A 193 5.57 -0.44 -8.90
C PHE A 193 4.61 -1.58 -9.24
N ASN A 194 5.11 -2.72 -9.75
CA ASN A 194 4.26 -3.84 -10.18
C ASN A 194 4.03 -4.88 -9.07
N ALA A 195 4.54 -4.69 -7.85
CA ALA A 195 4.23 -5.57 -6.73
C ALA A 195 2.71 -5.61 -6.50
N VAL A 196 2.11 -6.76 -6.20
CA VAL A 196 0.70 -6.79 -5.80
C VAL A 196 0.54 -6.22 -4.40
N HIS A 197 1.46 -6.52 -3.49
CA HIS A 197 1.44 -6.04 -2.10
C HIS A 197 2.86 -5.91 -1.55
N SER A 198 3.08 -4.95 -0.64
CA SER A 198 4.28 -4.87 0.19
C SER A 198 3.98 -4.82 1.70
N ALA A 199 4.88 -5.37 2.53
CA ALA A 199 4.83 -5.25 3.98
C ALA A 199 6.25 -5.17 4.57
N PRO A 200 6.46 -4.42 5.67
CA PRO A 200 7.72 -4.45 6.37
C PRO A 200 7.82 -5.72 7.23
N CYS A 201 9.02 -6.29 7.33
CA CYS A 201 9.34 -7.17 8.44
C CYS A 201 9.50 -6.33 9.72
N ASP A 202 9.01 -6.85 10.84
CA ASP A 202 9.22 -6.26 12.16
C ASP A 202 10.63 -6.60 12.71
N GLU A 203 10.89 -6.24 13.97
CA GLU A 203 12.20 -6.47 14.62
C GLU A 203 12.53 -7.95 14.82
N ASN A 204 11.53 -8.83 14.83
CA ASN A 204 11.69 -10.28 14.90
C ASN A 204 11.79 -10.94 13.52
N GLY A 205 11.63 -10.16 12.45
CA GLY A 205 11.56 -10.65 11.08
C GLY A 205 10.14 -11.05 10.64
N ASP A 206 9.14 -10.89 11.50
CA ASP A 206 7.76 -11.28 11.19
C ASP A 206 7.13 -10.29 10.20
N PHE A 207 6.36 -10.80 9.25
CA PHE A 207 5.64 -10.00 8.26
C PHE A 207 4.23 -10.53 8.04
N GLU A 208 3.32 -9.62 7.66
CA GLU A 208 1.94 -9.96 7.33
C GLU A 208 1.46 -9.16 6.11
N LEU A 209 0.98 -9.88 5.09
CA LEU A 209 0.32 -9.35 3.91
C LEU A 209 -1.16 -9.74 4.00
N HIS A 210 -2.06 -8.76 4.13
CA HIS A 210 -3.48 -9.00 4.35
C HIS A 210 -4.29 -8.73 3.09
N PHE A 211 -5.54 -9.17 3.09
CA PHE A 211 -6.52 -8.92 2.04
C PHE A 211 -6.04 -9.34 0.64
N MET A 212 -5.30 -10.44 0.60
CA MET A 212 -4.77 -10.99 -0.65
C MET A 212 -5.89 -11.64 -1.47
N ASN A 213 -5.94 -11.34 -2.76
CA ASN A 213 -6.83 -12.06 -3.67
C ASN A 213 -6.32 -13.49 -3.93
N GLU A 214 -7.17 -14.36 -4.46
CA GLU A 214 -6.74 -15.68 -4.94
C GLU A 214 -5.79 -15.56 -6.12
N GLY A 215 -4.79 -16.44 -6.17
CA GLY A 215 -3.81 -16.46 -7.24
C GLY A 215 -2.50 -17.14 -6.87
N GLU A 216 -1.63 -17.29 -7.86
CA GLU A 216 -0.26 -17.75 -7.64
C GLU A 216 0.66 -16.55 -7.39
N TYR A 217 1.47 -16.62 -6.33
CA TYR A 217 2.34 -15.53 -5.91
C TYR A 217 3.78 -15.98 -5.68
N GLU A 218 4.69 -15.02 -5.81
CA GLU A 218 6.10 -15.11 -5.42
C GLU A 218 6.42 -13.99 -4.42
N LEU A 219 7.17 -14.31 -3.37
CA LEU A 219 7.68 -13.31 -2.43
C LEU A 219 9.14 -12.98 -2.71
N TYR A 220 9.43 -11.68 -2.71
CA TYR A 220 10.78 -11.14 -2.83
C TYR A 220 11.07 -10.21 -1.66
N PHE A 221 12.25 -10.37 -1.06
CA PHE A 221 12.65 -9.63 0.12
C PHE A 221 13.74 -8.63 -0.26
N MET A 222 13.56 -7.38 0.14
CA MET A 222 14.45 -6.27 -0.21
C MET A 222 14.99 -5.63 1.07
N ALA A 223 16.29 -5.38 1.09
CA ALA A 223 16.97 -4.72 2.21
C ALA A 223 17.14 -3.23 1.92
N TYR A 224 16.86 -2.40 2.93
CA TYR A 224 16.99 -0.95 2.87
C TYR A 224 17.87 -0.44 4.00
N ASP A 225 18.79 0.45 3.65
CA ASP A 225 19.49 1.30 4.61
C ASP A 225 18.57 2.44 5.03
N ARG A 226 18.57 2.78 6.32
CA ARG A 226 17.97 4.02 6.79
C ARG A 226 18.97 5.17 6.69
N GLU A 227 18.59 6.26 6.05
CA GLU A 227 19.39 7.47 5.98
C GLU A 227 19.15 8.40 7.19
N ALA A 228 20.02 9.41 7.34
CA ALA A 228 19.95 10.33 8.49
C ALA A 228 18.64 11.15 8.55
N ASN A 229 18.01 11.42 7.40
CA ASN A 229 16.71 12.08 7.29
C ASN A 229 15.52 11.11 7.43
N GLY A 230 15.77 9.85 7.82
CA GLY A 230 14.73 8.83 7.99
C GLY A 230 14.31 8.10 6.71
N SER A 231 14.74 8.56 5.53
CA SER A 231 14.42 7.92 4.26
C SER A 231 14.98 6.49 4.19
N LEU A 232 14.31 5.62 3.43
CA LEU A 232 14.77 4.25 3.18
C LEU A 232 15.42 4.14 1.80
N ARG A 233 16.73 3.89 1.77
CA ARG A 233 17.48 3.67 0.53
C ARG A 233 17.65 2.18 0.24
N LEU A 234 17.18 1.73 -0.92
CA LEU A 234 17.33 0.34 -1.36
C LEU A 234 18.81 -0.05 -1.45
N LYS A 235 19.16 -1.19 -0.86
CA LYS A 235 20.52 -1.79 -0.96
C LYS A 235 20.57 -2.90 -1.99
N GLY A 236 19.51 -3.69 -2.07
CA GLY A 236 19.49 -4.90 -2.87
C GLY A 236 18.39 -5.87 -2.47
N SER A 237 18.36 -7.00 -3.17
CA SER A 237 17.46 -8.12 -2.95
C SER A 237 18.13 -9.18 -2.10
N LEU A 238 17.45 -9.68 -1.07
CA LEU A 238 17.91 -10.81 -0.28
C LEU A 238 17.76 -12.12 -1.05
N GLU A 239 18.80 -12.95 -1.00
CA GLU A 239 18.72 -14.34 -1.44
C GLU A 239 18.16 -15.16 -0.28
N VAL A 240 16.94 -15.66 -0.44
CA VAL A 240 16.25 -16.39 0.61
C VAL A 240 16.06 -17.86 0.23
N ASN A 241 16.20 -18.73 1.22
CA ASN A 241 15.76 -20.11 1.14
C ASN A 241 14.52 -20.26 2.02
N ALA A 242 13.40 -20.72 1.46
CA ALA A 242 12.28 -21.11 2.28
C ALA A 242 12.66 -22.37 3.08
N LEU A 243 12.33 -22.37 4.36
CA LEU A 243 12.57 -23.48 5.26
C LEU A 243 11.74 -24.73 4.89
N SER A 244 10.76 -24.56 4.00
CA SER A 244 9.80 -25.58 3.56
C SER A 244 9.55 -25.65 2.04
N VAL A 245 10.12 -24.74 1.23
CA VAL A 245 9.90 -24.65 -0.24
C VAL A 245 11.21 -24.23 -0.94
N LEU A 246 11.45 -24.69 -2.17
CA LEU A 246 12.61 -24.27 -2.98
C LEU A 246 12.43 -22.82 -3.46
N SER A 247 13.54 -22.09 -3.65
CA SER A 247 13.55 -20.67 -4.08
C SER A 247 13.38 -20.52 -5.61
N PRO A 248 12.63 -19.52 -6.14
CA PRO A 248 11.86 -18.50 -5.41
C PRO A 248 10.70 -19.13 -4.64
N VAL A 249 10.30 -18.50 -3.54
CA VAL A 249 9.18 -18.98 -2.72
C VAL A 249 7.88 -18.73 -3.47
N ALA A 250 7.55 -19.64 -4.38
CA ALA A 250 6.32 -19.66 -5.14
C ALA A 250 5.27 -20.50 -4.40
N PHE A 251 4.06 -19.96 -4.26
CA PHE A 251 2.93 -20.64 -3.64
C PHE A 251 1.64 -20.20 -4.30
N GLU A 252 0.64 -21.06 -4.23
CA GLU A 252 -0.70 -20.78 -4.71
C GLU A 252 -1.58 -20.42 -3.51
N LEU A 253 -2.16 -19.22 -3.53
CA LEU A 253 -3.26 -18.84 -2.65
C LEU A 253 -4.56 -19.31 -3.30
N THR A 254 -5.07 -20.43 -2.80
CA THR A 254 -6.40 -20.96 -3.12
C THR A 254 -7.43 -20.51 -2.05
N ASN A 255 -8.55 -21.24 -1.90
CA ASN A 255 -9.56 -21.10 -0.82
C ASN A 255 -9.01 -21.19 0.62
N THR A 256 -7.70 -21.28 0.83
CA THR A 256 -7.09 -21.28 2.15
C THR A 256 -6.96 -19.84 2.64
N ALA A 257 -7.60 -19.53 3.77
CA ALA A 257 -7.62 -18.19 4.33
C ALA A 257 -6.22 -17.69 4.75
N ASN A 258 -5.29 -18.57 5.16
CA ASN A 258 -3.98 -18.12 5.64
C ASN A 258 -2.87 -19.06 5.17
N VAL A 259 -1.77 -18.48 4.68
CA VAL A 259 -0.54 -19.20 4.33
C VAL A 259 0.59 -18.70 5.22
N GLU A 260 1.37 -19.63 5.77
CA GLU A 260 2.56 -19.33 6.57
C GLU A 260 3.84 -19.63 5.77
N ILE A 261 4.74 -18.65 5.68
CA ILE A 261 5.98 -18.74 4.90
C ILE A 261 7.17 -18.30 5.74
N ASN A 262 8.04 -19.23 6.09
CA ASN A 262 9.25 -18.93 6.85
C ASN A 262 10.49 -19.10 5.95
N VAL A 263 11.33 -18.06 5.92
CA VAL A 263 12.53 -18.00 5.07
C VAL A 263 13.77 -17.66 5.90
N ILE A 264 14.92 -18.11 5.41
CA ILE A 264 16.24 -17.70 5.92
C ILE A 264 16.95 -16.91 4.82
N ALA A 265 17.42 -15.70 5.15
CA ALA A 265 18.30 -14.95 4.27
C ALA A 265 19.70 -15.59 4.25
N THR A 266 20.22 -15.81 3.05
CA THR A 266 21.50 -16.50 2.78
C THR A 266 22.51 -15.65 2.01
N GLY A 267 22.06 -14.56 1.41
CA GLY A 267 22.90 -13.59 0.70
C GLY A 267 22.17 -12.28 0.45
N LEU A 268 22.91 -11.27 -0.03
CA LEU A 268 22.38 -10.00 -0.51
C LEU A 268 22.95 -9.72 -1.90
N ILE A 269 22.07 -9.58 -2.88
CA ILE A 269 22.43 -9.14 -4.23
C ILE A 269 22.20 -7.63 -4.30
N GLY A 270 23.29 -6.87 -4.27
CA GLY A 270 23.29 -5.41 -4.37
C GLY A 270 22.70 -4.90 -5.70
N LEU A 271 22.35 -3.62 -5.75
CA LEU A 271 21.75 -2.94 -6.92
C LEU A 271 22.40 -3.32 -8.26
#